data_AF-A0A7W1RA24-F1
#
_entry.id   AF-A0A7W1RA24-F1
#
_cell.length_a   1.000
_cell.length_b   1.000
_cell.length_c   1.000
_cell.angle_alpha   90.00
_cell.angle_beta   90.00
_cell.angle_gamma   90.00
#
_symmetry.space_group_name_H-M   'P 1'
#
loop_
_entity.id
_entity.type
_entity.pdbx_description
1 polymer ?
#
loop_
_entity_poly.entity_id
_entity_poly.type
_entity_poly.pdbx_seq_one_letter_code
_entity_poly.pdbx_strand_id
1 'polypeptide(L)'
;MKIIPYNGGSDTFSDNIADTDAALFNDLDTSLLVKVEVSGKAGEFSDRNVEITARQGNKLILTRNAMVGIYNEGGKYFVTAWIYGPLCQDTTIQARLLGQRQPSVIRKKVGANCGE
;
A
#
# COMPACT_ATOMS: atom_id res chain seq x y z
N MET A 1 -6.37 0.27 4.24
CA MET A 1 -5.31 0.40 3.21
C MET A 1 -5.97 0.37 1.85
N LYS A 2 -5.64 1.33 1.00
CA LYS A 2 -6.05 1.39 -0.41
C LYS A 2 -4.84 1.14 -1.30
N ILE A 3 -5.04 0.49 -2.42
CA ILE A 3 -4.02 0.24 -3.46
C ILE A 3 -4.55 0.89 -4.73
N ILE A 4 -3.75 1.77 -5.32
CA ILE A 4 -4.13 2.59 -6.46
C ILE A 4 -3.13 2.29 -7.58
N PRO A 5 -3.57 1.64 -8.66
CA PRO A 5 -2.74 1.43 -9.84
C PRO A 5 -2.38 2.74 -10.52
N TYR A 6 -1.14 2.85 -10.97
CA TYR A 6 -0.62 3.93 -11.80
C TYR A 6 -0.18 3.33 -13.13
N ASN A 7 -0.72 3.86 -14.24
CA ASN A 7 -0.32 3.47 -15.59
C ASN A 7 0.76 4.46 -16.09
N GLY A 8 1.96 3.96 -16.35
CA GLY A 8 3.09 4.78 -16.83
C GLY A 8 2.94 5.27 -18.27
N GLY A 9 2.19 4.54 -19.12
CA GLY A 9 1.90 4.91 -20.49
C GLY A 9 0.92 6.08 -20.62
N SER A 10 -0.04 6.20 -19.69
CA SER A 10 -1.02 7.30 -19.68
C SER A 10 -0.76 8.39 -18.63
N ASP A 11 0.20 8.20 -17.73
CA ASP A 11 0.47 9.11 -16.58
C ASP A 11 -0.79 9.40 -15.75
N THR A 12 -1.61 8.37 -15.53
CA THR A 12 -2.86 8.48 -14.77
C THR A 12 -2.99 7.42 -13.67
N PHE A 13 -3.65 7.82 -12.58
CA PHE A 13 -4.11 6.90 -11.56
C PHE A 13 -5.45 6.30 -11.97
N SER A 14 -5.63 5.00 -11.75
CA SER A 14 -6.93 4.38 -11.97
C SER A 14 -7.93 4.80 -10.89
N ASP A 15 -9.15 5.14 -11.30
CA ASP A 15 -10.29 5.37 -10.38
C ASP A 15 -10.70 4.09 -9.66
N ASN A 16 -10.32 2.92 -10.19
CA ASN A 16 -10.58 1.63 -9.57
C ASN A 16 -9.62 1.41 -8.40
N ILE A 17 -10.10 1.76 -7.22
CA ILE A 17 -9.61 1.28 -5.93
C ILE A 17 -9.57 -0.24 -6.05
N ALA A 18 -8.38 -0.86 -6.08
CA ALA A 18 -8.28 -2.32 -6.08
C ALA A 18 -8.76 -2.85 -4.70
N ASP A 19 -10.07 -3.00 -4.59
CA ASP A 19 -10.83 -3.64 -3.52
C ASP A 19 -11.28 -5.04 -3.92
N THR A 20 -10.81 -5.54 -5.05
CA THR A 20 -11.17 -6.84 -5.62
C THR A 20 -9.93 -7.69 -5.85
N ASP A 21 -10.06 -9.00 -5.67
CA ASP A 21 -9.14 -10.03 -6.17
C ASP A 21 -9.04 -10.05 -7.71
N ALA A 22 -9.49 -8.99 -8.39
CA ALA A 22 -9.37 -8.83 -9.82
C ALA A 22 -7.90 -8.66 -10.17
N ALA A 23 -7.38 -9.58 -10.97
CA ALA A 23 -6.05 -9.46 -11.55
C ALA A 23 -5.97 -8.11 -12.28
N LEU A 24 -4.99 -7.28 -11.93
CA LEU A 24 -4.65 -6.13 -12.76
C LEU A 24 -4.14 -6.73 -14.07
N PHE A 25 -4.94 -6.66 -15.13
CA PHE A 25 -4.51 -7.10 -16.45
C PHE A 25 -3.40 -6.15 -16.91
N ASN A 26 -2.27 -6.75 -17.20
CA ASN A 26 -0.96 -6.11 -17.25
C ASN A 26 -0.82 -5.04 -18.32
N ASP A 27 -0.39 -3.87 -17.86
CA ASP A 27 0.58 -3.07 -18.60
C ASP A 27 1.95 -3.26 -17.93
N LEU A 28 3.01 -3.51 -18.71
CA LEU A 28 4.38 -3.78 -18.21
C LEU A 28 4.92 -2.61 -17.36
N ASP A 29 4.28 -1.43 -17.46
CA ASP A 29 4.62 -0.22 -16.72
C ASP A 29 3.74 0.04 -15.49
N THR A 30 2.93 -0.93 -15.05
CA THR A 30 2.02 -0.74 -13.91
C THR A 30 2.79 -0.64 -12.60
N SER A 31 2.74 0.53 -11.96
CA SER A 31 3.21 0.74 -10.59
C SER A 31 2.03 0.86 -9.63
N LEU A 32 2.23 0.60 -8.34
CA LEU A 32 1.17 0.71 -7.33
C LEU A 32 1.50 1.78 -6.29
N LEU A 33 0.56 2.69 -6.08
CA LEU A 33 0.53 3.55 -4.91
C LEU A 33 -0.27 2.89 -3.79
N VAL A 34 0.42 2.53 -2.71
CA VAL A 34 -0.19 2.04 -1.48
C VAL A 34 -0.47 3.22 -0.57
N LYS A 35 -1.70 3.36 -0.09
CA LYS A 35 -2.12 4.37 0.90
C LYS A 35 -2.69 3.70 2.14
N VAL A 36 -2.03 3.88 3.27
CA VAL A 36 -2.46 3.40 4.58
C VAL A 36 -3.05 4.58 5.35
N GLU A 37 -4.31 4.45 5.76
CA GLU A 37 -4.96 5.38 6.67
C GLU A 37 -4.79 4.87 8.10
N VAL A 38 -4.32 5.74 8.99
CA VAL A 38 -4.23 5.48 10.43
C VAL A 38 -5.15 6.48 11.12
N SER A 39 -6.05 5.97 11.96
CA SER A 39 -6.98 6.79 12.73
C SER A 39 -6.45 7.03 14.14
N GLY A 40 -6.77 8.20 14.68
CA GLY A 40 -6.41 8.65 16.02
C GLY A 40 -7.22 9.88 16.42
N LYS A 41 -6.79 10.56 17.47
CA LYS A 41 -7.41 11.81 17.92
C LYS A 41 -6.84 12.98 17.13
N ALA A 42 -7.71 13.85 16.62
CA ALA A 42 -7.30 15.04 15.88
C ALA A 42 -6.34 15.92 16.68
N GLY A 43 -5.28 16.40 16.01
CA GLY A 43 -4.25 17.25 16.63
C GLY A 43 -3.29 16.53 17.57
N GLU A 44 -3.48 15.22 17.82
CA GLU A 44 -2.57 14.44 18.65
C GLU A 44 -1.38 13.93 17.83
N PHE A 45 -0.18 13.98 18.42
CA PHE A 45 1.00 13.34 17.86
C PHE A 45 1.02 11.86 18.27
N SER A 46 1.38 10.98 17.33
CA SER A 46 1.57 9.56 17.59
C SER A 46 3.06 9.20 17.47
N ASP A 47 3.62 8.47 18.40
CA ASP A 47 4.99 7.93 18.32
C ASP A 47 5.06 6.56 17.59
N ARG A 48 3.90 6.06 17.14
CA ARG A 48 3.76 4.81 16.39
C ARG A 48 4.37 4.89 15.00
N ASN A 49 4.75 3.74 14.47
CA ASN A 49 5.26 3.58 13.10
C ASN A 49 4.36 2.67 12.28
N VAL A 50 4.24 2.93 10.98
CA VAL A 50 3.65 2.01 10.01
C VAL A 50 4.77 1.35 9.23
N GLU A 51 4.83 0.03 9.28
CA GLU A 51 5.65 -0.78 8.38
C GLU A 51 4.80 -1.29 7.22
N ILE A 52 5.17 -0.96 5.99
CA ILE A 52 4.57 -1.45 4.76
C ILE A 52 5.57 -2.39 4.09
N THR A 53 5.15 -3.63 3.83
CA THR A 53 5.93 -4.61 3.08
C THR A 53 5.15 -5.08 1.87
N ALA A 54 5.83 -5.35 0.76
CA ALA A 54 5.25 -6.04 -0.38
C ALA A 54 6.12 -7.24 -0.78
N ARG A 55 5.47 -8.36 -1.10
CA ARG A 55 6.11 -9.60 -1.53
C ARG A 55 5.50 -10.13 -2.82
N GLN A 56 6.34 -10.63 -3.72
CA GLN A 56 5.94 -11.45 -4.87
C GLN A 56 6.39 -12.89 -4.61
N GLY A 57 5.43 -13.79 -4.39
CA GLY A 57 5.72 -15.10 -3.80
C GLY A 57 6.51 -14.96 -2.49
N ASN A 58 7.73 -15.51 -2.45
CA ASN A 58 8.63 -15.44 -1.30
C ASN A 58 9.59 -14.23 -1.33
N LYS A 59 9.65 -13.49 -2.44
CA LYS A 59 10.58 -12.35 -2.62
C LYS A 59 10.00 -11.09 -2.00
N LEU A 60 10.74 -10.45 -1.10
CA LEU A 60 10.43 -9.09 -0.61
C LEU A 60 10.83 -8.07 -1.69
N ILE A 61 9.85 -7.27 -2.14
CA ILE A 61 10.06 -6.25 -3.18
C ILE A 61 9.95 -4.82 -2.65
N LEU A 62 9.34 -4.64 -1.46
CA LEU A 62 9.28 -3.37 -0.76
C LEU A 62 9.32 -3.62 0.74
N THR A 63 10.11 -2.80 1.44
CA THR A 63 9.92 -2.53 2.87
C THR A 63 10.02 -1.04 3.09
N ARG A 64 9.04 -0.47 3.79
CA ARG A 64 9.01 0.95 4.16
C ARG A 64 8.55 1.07 5.60
N ASN A 65 9.32 1.75 6.41
CA ASN A 65 8.95 2.12 7.76
C ASN A 65 8.75 3.65 7.81
N ALA A 66 7.60 4.10 8.31
CA ALA A 66 7.29 5.51 8.40
C ALA A 66 6.64 5.84 9.74
N MET A 67 7.08 6.93 10.36
CA MET A 67 6.48 7.45 11.59
C MET A 67 5.09 8.01 11.30
N VAL A 68 4.14 7.73 12.19
CA VAL A 68 2.84 8.39 12.19
C VAL A 68 3.06 9.79 12.77
N GLY A 69 2.68 10.83 12.06
CA GLY A 69 2.85 12.20 12.53
C GLY A 69 1.66 12.67 13.38
N ILE A 70 1.35 13.94 13.24
CA ILE A 70 0.16 14.56 13.85
C ILE A 70 -1.07 14.21 13.01
N TYR A 71 -2.14 13.76 13.66
CA TYR A 71 -3.42 13.52 12.97
C TYR A 71 -4.05 14.83 12.51
N ASN A 72 -4.61 14.83 11.30
CA ASN A 72 -5.37 15.96 10.79
C ASN A 72 -6.67 16.21 11.59
N GLU A 73 -7.41 17.26 11.24
CA GLU A 73 -8.68 17.63 11.91
C GLU A 73 -9.71 16.49 11.92
N GLY A 74 -9.68 15.60 10.94
CA GLY A 74 -10.53 14.40 10.87
C GLY A 74 -10.02 13.21 11.67
N GLY A 75 -8.95 13.36 12.45
CA GLY A 75 -8.34 12.27 13.22
C GLY A 75 -7.61 11.25 12.36
N LYS A 76 -7.10 11.65 11.18
CA LYS A 76 -6.48 10.75 10.21
C LYS A 76 -5.04 11.14 9.88
N TYR A 77 -4.22 10.13 9.64
CA TYR A 77 -2.88 10.26 9.08
C TYR A 77 -2.71 9.28 7.93
N PHE A 78 -2.03 9.70 6.87
CA PHE A 78 -1.84 8.88 5.67
C PHE A 78 -0.37 8.58 5.43
N VAL A 79 -0.02 7.30 5.45
CA VAL A 79 1.28 6.80 5.01
C VAL A 79 1.15 6.26 3.61
N THR A 80 1.98 6.72 2.69
CA THR A 80 2.02 6.22 1.32
C THR A 80 3.28 5.43 1.04
N ALA A 81 3.23 4.51 0.08
CA ALA A 81 4.40 3.83 -0.45
C ALA A 81 4.21 3.56 -1.95
N TRP A 82 5.28 3.67 -2.72
CA TRP A 82 5.28 3.32 -4.13
C TRP A 82 5.90 1.94 -4.31
N ILE A 83 5.22 1.07 -5.06
CA ILE A 83 5.75 -0.20 -5.53
C ILE A 83 5.95 -0.05 -7.04
N TYR A 84 7.20 0.03 -7.46
CA TYR A 84 7.54 0.16 -8.88
C TYR A 84 7.32 -1.18 -9.61
N GLY A 85 6.73 -1.10 -10.79
CA GLY A 85 6.60 -2.23 -11.71
C GLY A 85 7.93 -2.60 -12.40
N PRO A 86 7.94 -3.66 -13.24
CA PRO A 86 6.81 -4.51 -13.60
C PRO A 86 6.41 -5.47 -12.46
N LEU A 87 5.11 -5.74 -12.33
CA LEU A 87 4.59 -6.76 -11.41
C LEU A 87 4.09 -7.97 -12.22
N CYS A 88 4.88 -9.04 -12.29
CA CYS A 88 4.52 -10.26 -13.04
C CYS A 88 3.96 -11.40 -12.19
N GLN A 89 3.82 -11.19 -10.89
CA GLN A 89 3.34 -12.20 -9.96
C GLN A 89 2.40 -11.56 -8.95
N ASP A 90 1.52 -12.39 -8.38
CA ASP A 90 0.69 -12.06 -7.24
C ASP A 90 1.50 -11.34 -6.16
N THR A 91 1.12 -10.10 -5.89
CA THR A 91 1.81 -9.23 -4.96
C THR A 91 1.01 -9.13 -3.67
N THR A 92 1.56 -9.63 -2.57
CA THR A 92 0.98 -9.50 -1.23
C THR A 92 1.54 -8.26 -0.56
N ILE A 93 0.68 -7.30 -0.26
CA ILE A 93 1.01 -6.06 0.42
C ILE A 93 0.48 -6.14 1.85
N GLN A 94 1.33 -5.86 2.82
CA GLN A 94 1.00 -5.87 4.24
C GLN A 94 1.40 -4.54 4.87
N ALA A 95 0.50 -3.95 5.64
CA ALA A 95 0.78 -2.82 6.51
C ALA A 95 0.60 -3.23 7.97
N ARG A 96 1.55 -2.87 8.82
CA ARG A 96 1.59 -3.19 10.24
C ARG A 96 1.81 -1.91 11.05
N LEU A 97 0.92 -1.63 12.01
CA LEU A 97 1.09 -0.54 12.96
C LEU A 97 1.89 -1.04 14.17
N LEU A 98 2.99 -0.36 14.45
CA LEU A 98 3.98 -0.64 15.49
C LEU A 98 3.85 0.38 16.63
N GLY A 99 4.43 0.08 17.80
CA GLY A 99 4.36 0.97 18.97
C GLY A 99 3.08 0.81 19.80
N GLN A 100 2.39 -0.32 19.68
CA GLN A 100 1.24 -0.67 20.51
C GLN A 100 1.34 -2.12 20.99
N ARG A 101 0.71 -2.44 22.13
CA ARG A 101 0.78 -3.78 22.77
C ARG A 101 0.39 -4.93 21.84
N GLN A 102 -0.57 -4.71 20.94
CA GLN A 102 -0.98 -5.70 19.95
C GLN A 102 -0.84 -5.08 18.55
N PRO A 103 0.00 -5.62 17.66
CA PRO A 103 0.19 -5.05 16.33
C PRO A 103 -1.11 -5.14 15.52
N SER A 104 -1.57 -4.03 14.97
CA SER A 104 -2.64 -4.03 13.97
C SER A 104 -2.03 -4.33 12.60
N VAL A 105 -2.49 -5.40 11.96
CA VAL A 105 -1.99 -5.84 10.65
C VAL A 105 -3.13 -5.89 9.65
N ILE A 106 -2.89 -5.34 8.48
CA ILE A 106 -3.78 -5.42 7.33
C ILE A 106 -2.98 -5.95 6.13
N ARG A 107 -3.58 -6.89 5.40
CA ARG A 107 -2.99 -7.50 4.21
C ARG A 107 -3.96 -7.41 3.04
N LYS A 108 -3.43 -7.14 1.85
CA LYS A 108 -4.14 -7.25 0.58
C LYS A 108 -3.29 -7.99 -0.44
N LYS A 109 -3.94 -8.78 -1.29
CA LYS A 109 -3.31 -9.44 -2.42
C LYS A 109 -3.73 -8.69 -3.68
N VAL A 110 -2.78 -8.50 -4.60
CA VAL A 110 -3.02 -7.93 -5.92
C VAL A 110 -2.60 -8.99 -6.93
N GLY A 111 -3.55 -9.48 -7.71
CA GLY A 111 -3.25 -10.41 -8.79
C GLY A 111 -2.53 -9.70 -9.93
N ALA A 112 -1.51 -10.33 -10.51
CA ALA A 112 -0.82 -9.82 -11.68
C ALA A 112 -0.40 -10.97 -12.60
N ASN A 113 -0.62 -10.80 -13.90
CA ASN A 113 -0.37 -11.84 -14.91
C ASN A 113 0.37 -11.22 -16.10
N CYS A 114 1.67 -11.49 -16.21
CA CYS A 114 2.42 -11.18 -17.42
C CYS A 114 2.02 -12.16 -18.53
N GLY A 115 1.51 -11.63 -19.64
CA GLY A 115 1.39 -12.40 -20.88
C GLY A 115 2.77 -12.72 -21.44
N GLU A 116 2.90 -13.84 -22.15
CA GLU A 116 3.97 -14.02 -23.14
C GLU A 116 3.81 -13.02 -24.30
#